data_AF-A0A6L7STU7-F1
#
_entry.id   AF-A0A6L7STU7-F1
#
_cell.length_a   1.000
_cell.length_b   1.000
_cell.length_c   1.000
_cell.angle_alpha   90.00
_cell.angle_beta   90.00
_cell.angle_gamma   90.00
#
_symmetry.space_group_name_H-M   'P 1'
#
loop_
_entity.id
_entity.type
_entity.pdbx_description
1 polymer ?
#
loop_
_entity_poly.entity_id
_entity_poly.type
_entity_poly.pdbx_seq_one_letter_code
_entity_poly.pdbx_strand_id
1 'polypeptide(L)'
;MAIAIFRVDEQEWIYNEILEGRLRQGWGAPEYSLIDGDGNIVSKQHWETTYQNTWGDKPSPRRYSILCNMLQLNVEDVDIVVVPKTPDRNQFTIARVKRGYQFDADGSQLGPDARGDYRHVIDIDPDSVRTFHYRANDDSFLVSGLFSRHCHRAAVSFNHDSRQREARERLLNLQGSILEQGQDADQLFGTIISASFREAARNLSEQTGGWNGQKFEDFVRWAFRSRNIK
;
A
#
# COMPACT_ATOMS: atom_id res chain seq x y z
N MET A 1 -2.52 12.14 -9.08
CA MET A 1 -1.64 11.60 -8.03
C MET A 1 -2.13 10.26 -7.55
N ALA A 2 -1.36 9.22 -7.86
CA ALA A 2 -1.61 7.85 -7.46
C ALA A 2 -1.18 7.61 -5.99
N ILE A 3 -1.67 6.53 -5.40
CA ILE A 3 -1.11 5.95 -4.17
C ILE A 3 -0.21 4.80 -4.59
N ALA A 4 1.00 4.75 -4.03
CA ALA A 4 1.83 3.58 -4.16
C ALA A 4 1.56 2.59 -3.03
N ILE A 5 1.44 1.32 -3.39
CA ILE A 5 1.43 0.20 -2.44
C ILE A 5 2.79 -0.47 -2.57
N PHE A 6 3.58 -0.38 -1.52
CA PHE A 6 4.97 -0.82 -1.48
C PHE A 6 5.09 -1.95 -0.45
N ARG A 7 5.21 -3.18 -0.92
CA ARG A 7 5.38 -4.35 -0.07
C ARG A 7 6.86 -4.57 0.19
N VAL A 8 7.15 -4.83 1.45
CA VAL A 8 8.46 -5.23 1.94
C VAL A 8 8.35 -6.60 2.61
N ASP A 9 9.50 -7.21 2.86
CA ASP A 9 9.56 -8.41 3.69
C ASP A 9 9.34 -8.05 5.17
N GLU A 10 8.71 -8.96 5.92
CA GLU A 10 8.41 -8.79 7.35
C GLU A 10 9.69 -8.98 8.19
N GLN A 11 10.61 -8.01 8.14
CA GLN A 11 11.87 -8.02 8.89
C GLN A 11 12.06 -6.72 9.68
N GLU A 12 12.48 -6.82 10.95
CA GLU A 12 12.57 -5.68 11.87
C GLU A 12 13.48 -4.56 11.35
N TRP A 13 14.63 -4.92 10.77
CA TRP A 13 15.58 -3.93 10.24
C TRP A 13 15.01 -3.14 9.06
N ILE A 14 14.10 -3.73 8.26
CA ILE A 14 13.41 -3.02 7.18
C ILE A 14 12.52 -1.93 7.78
N TYR A 15 11.81 -2.21 8.86
CA TYR A 15 11.00 -1.18 9.51
C TYR A 15 11.84 -0.04 10.08
N ASN A 16 13.02 -0.34 10.63
CA ASN A 16 13.95 0.71 11.07
C ASN A 16 14.40 1.60 9.90
N GLU A 17 14.70 1.02 8.74
CA GLU A 17 14.99 1.82 7.53
C GLU A 17 13.82 2.72 7.13
N ILE A 18 12.58 2.25 7.26
CA ILE A 18 11.37 3.06 6.99
C ILE A 18 11.29 4.25 7.95
N LEU A 19 11.51 4.02 9.25
CA LEU A 19 11.55 5.09 10.26
C LEU A 19 12.66 6.11 9.97
N GLU A 20 13.77 5.66 9.39
CA GLU A 20 14.90 6.51 8.98
C GLU A 20 14.73 7.12 7.57
N GLY A 21 13.56 6.96 6.95
CA GLY A 21 13.21 7.61 5.70
C GLY A 21 13.52 6.81 4.43
N ARG A 22 13.73 5.50 4.51
CA ARG A 22 14.18 4.67 3.38
C ARG A 22 13.27 3.45 3.18
N LEU A 23 12.62 3.38 2.01
CA LEU A 23 11.92 2.18 1.55
C LEU A 23 12.84 1.34 0.70
N ARG A 24 13.11 0.10 1.11
CA ARG A 24 14.01 -0.81 0.40
C ARG A 24 13.29 -1.96 -0.29
N GLN A 25 13.82 -2.36 -1.45
CA GLN A 25 13.39 -3.56 -2.17
C GLN A 25 14.60 -4.44 -2.50
N GLY A 26 14.40 -5.76 -2.44
CA GLY A 26 15.40 -6.76 -2.82
C GLY A 26 15.67 -6.80 -4.33
N TRP A 27 16.55 -7.71 -4.72
CA TRP A 27 17.15 -7.91 -6.05
C TRP A 27 18.11 -6.81 -6.52
N GLY A 28 18.76 -6.14 -5.57
CA GLY A 28 19.75 -5.09 -5.78
C GLY A 28 21.15 -5.53 -5.35
N ALA A 29 21.75 -6.53 -5.99
CA ALA A 29 23.17 -6.80 -5.82
C ALA A 29 24.02 -5.68 -6.48
N PRO A 30 25.33 -5.55 -6.21
CA PRO A 30 26.17 -4.58 -6.93
C PRO A 30 25.95 -4.63 -8.44
N GLU A 31 25.84 -3.47 -9.10
CA GLU A 31 25.55 -3.30 -10.54
C GLU A 31 24.08 -3.51 -10.98
N TYR A 32 23.13 -3.65 -10.05
CA TYR A 32 21.72 -3.95 -10.39
C TYR A 32 20.84 -2.72 -10.50
N SER A 33 21.43 -1.52 -10.47
CA SER A 33 20.69 -0.27 -10.66
C SER A 33 19.79 -0.36 -11.88
N LEU A 34 18.58 0.19 -11.76
CA LEU A 34 17.64 0.30 -12.87
C LEU A 34 17.96 1.48 -13.79
N ILE A 35 18.90 2.34 -13.37
CA ILE A 35 19.40 3.48 -14.12
C ILE A 35 20.92 3.35 -14.30
N ASP A 36 21.41 3.66 -15.49
CA ASP A 36 22.85 3.71 -15.78
C ASP A 36 23.49 5.03 -15.32
N GLY A 37 24.80 5.17 -15.53
CA GLY A 37 25.55 6.38 -15.16
C GLY A 37 25.12 7.65 -15.90
N ASP A 38 24.43 7.51 -17.03
CA ASP A 38 23.88 8.61 -17.82
C ASP A 38 22.40 8.90 -17.45
N GLY A 39 21.83 8.15 -16.51
CA GLY A 39 20.44 8.28 -16.06
C GLY A 39 19.40 7.58 -16.94
N ASN A 40 19.83 6.77 -17.91
CA ASN A 40 18.90 6.00 -18.75
C ASN A 40 18.46 4.72 -18.06
N ILE A 41 17.26 4.25 -18.38
CA ILE A 41 16.74 2.99 -17.86
C ILE A 41 17.55 1.83 -18.45
N VAL A 42 18.15 1.02 -17.58
CA VAL A 42 18.90 -0.19 -17.95
C VAL A 42 17.96 -1.16 -18.66
N SER A 43 18.36 -1.68 -19.82
CA SER A 43 17.50 -2.63 -20.55
C SER A 43 17.25 -3.92 -19.75
N LYS A 44 16.05 -4.51 -19.94
CA LYS A 44 15.71 -5.80 -19.32
C LYS A 44 16.75 -6.89 -19.58
N GLN A 45 17.23 -7.00 -20.82
CA GLN A 45 18.22 -8.02 -21.20
C GLN A 45 19.54 -7.83 -20.46
N HIS A 46 19.99 -6.57 -20.31
CA HIS A 46 21.19 -6.26 -19.55
C HIS A 46 21.01 -6.65 -18.08
N TRP A 47 19.90 -6.21 -17.45
CA TRP A 47 19.59 -6.55 -16.06
C TRP A 47 19.49 -8.07 -15.81
N GLU A 48 18.85 -8.83 -16.71
CA GLU A 48 18.76 -10.29 -16.59
C GLU A 48 20.12 -10.98 -16.74
N THR A 49 21.02 -10.43 -17.58
CA THR A 49 22.38 -10.93 -17.75
C THR A 49 23.20 -10.70 -16.47
N THR A 50 23.15 -9.50 -15.91
CA THR A 50 23.79 -9.19 -14.62
C THR A 50 23.22 -10.06 -13.51
N TYR A 51 21.89 -10.27 -13.51
CA TYR A 51 21.23 -11.20 -12.60
C TYR A 51 21.86 -12.60 -12.64
N GLN A 52 21.94 -13.18 -13.83
CA GLN A 52 22.46 -14.53 -14.03
C GLN A 52 23.94 -14.66 -13.64
N ASN A 53 24.74 -13.63 -13.87
CA ASN A 53 26.16 -13.62 -13.52
C ASN A 53 26.41 -13.66 -12.01
N THR A 54 25.58 -13.00 -11.21
CA THR A 54 25.77 -12.94 -9.74
C THR A 54 25.14 -14.12 -9.02
N TRP A 55 23.94 -14.52 -9.42
CA TRP A 55 23.15 -15.53 -8.69
C TRP A 55 23.22 -16.93 -9.31
N GLY A 56 23.75 -17.06 -10.52
CA GLY A 56 23.91 -18.34 -11.21
C GLY A 56 22.62 -18.92 -11.80
N ASP A 57 21.47 -18.26 -11.61
CA ASP A 57 20.17 -18.65 -12.16
C ASP A 57 19.53 -17.54 -13.00
N LYS A 58 18.55 -17.90 -13.84
CA LYS A 58 17.79 -16.90 -14.59
C LYS A 58 16.72 -16.30 -13.68
N PRO A 59 16.57 -14.97 -13.62
CA PRO A 59 15.52 -14.37 -12.80
C PRO A 59 14.15 -14.71 -13.37
N SER A 60 13.13 -14.70 -12.50
CA SER A 60 11.75 -14.68 -12.98
C SER A 60 11.52 -13.46 -13.88
N PRO A 61 10.93 -13.62 -15.09
CA PRO A 61 10.72 -12.53 -16.05
C PRO A 61 9.92 -11.33 -15.51
N ARG A 62 9.23 -11.52 -14.38
CA ARG A 62 8.41 -10.50 -13.71
C ARG A 62 9.20 -9.59 -12.78
N ARG A 63 10.37 -10.02 -12.26
CA ARG A 63 11.13 -9.26 -11.26
C ARG A 63 11.54 -7.89 -11.76
N TYR A 64 12.12 -7.84 -12.96
CA TYR A 64 12.48 -6.59 -13.62
C TYR A 64 11.28 -5.63 -13.74
N SER A 65 10.13 -6.13 -14.21
CA SER A 65 8.92 -5.30 -14.32
C SER A 65 8.39 -4.80 -12.98
N ILE A 66 8.51 -5.60 -11.91
CA ILE A 66 8.15 -5.17 -10.55
C ILE A 66 9.06 -4.04 -10.08
N LEU A 67 10.37 -4.16 -10.30
CA LEU A 67 11.35 -3.15 -9.90
C LEU A 67 11.20 -1.86 -10.71
N CYS A 68 10.94 -1.93 -12.02
CA CYS A 68 10.73 -0.75 -12.85
C CYS A 68 9.54 0.10 -12.40
N ASN A 69 8.57 -0.45 -11.67
CA ASN A 69 7.52 0.36 -11.06
C ASN A 69 8.09 1.37 -10.05
N MET A 70 9.23 1.10 -9.42
CA MET A 70 9.89 2.06 -8.53
C MET A 70 10.32 3.34 -9.24
N LEU A 71 10.63 3.28 -10.55
CA LEU A 71 10.99 4.45 -11.34
C LEU A 71 9.83 5.45 -11.52
N GLN A 72 8.59 4.99 -11.31
CA GLN A 72 7.39 5.83 -11.33
C GLN A 72 7.08 6.46 -9.97
N LEU A 73 7.82 6.09 -8.92
CA LEU A 73 7.69 6.73 -7.61
C LEU A 73 8.49 8.02 -7.63
N ASN A 74 7.79 9.14 -7.72
CA ASN A 74 8.34 10.48 -7.58
C ASN A 74 7.28 11.39 -6.96
N VAL A 75 7.71 12.52 -6.41
CA VAL A 75 6.84 13.46 -5.67
C VAL A 75 5.74 14.06 -6.55
N GLU A 76 5.96 14.19 -7.87
CA GLU A 76 5.00 14.81 -8.80
C GLU A 76 3.82 13.88 -9.10
N ASP A 77 4.10 12.58 -9.28
CA ASP A 77 3.10 11.58 -9.67
C ASP A 77 2.50 10.84 -8.46
N VAL A 78 3.31 10.66 -7.42
CA VAL A 78 3.03 9.83 -6.25
C VAL A 78 3.50 10.53 -4.98
N ASP A 79 2.54 11.14 -4.30
CA ASP A 79 2.81 11.88 -3.07
C ASP A 79 2.86 10.95 -1.85
N ILE A 80 2.13 9.82 -1.87
CA ILE A 80 1.94 8.95 -0.71
C ILE A 80 2.20 7.49 -1.06
N VAL A 81 2.93 6.83 -0.17
CA VAL A 81 3.17 5.39 -0.19
C VAL A 81 2.53 4.73 1.03
N VAL A 82 2.02 3.52 0.81
CA VAL A 82 1.43 2.66 1.82
C VAL A 82 2.15 1.33 1.84
N VAL A 83 2.62 0.93 3.01
CA VAL A 83 3.39 -0.28 3.28
C VAL A 83 2.54 -1.23 4.13
N PRO A 84 1.89 -2.24 3.52
CA PRO A 84 1.08 -3.20 4.27
C PRO A 84 1.96 -4.07 5.18
N LYS A 85 1.35 -4.59 6.25
CA LYS A 85 1.93 -5.58 7.18
C LYS A 85 3.25 -5.10 7.82
N THR A 86 3.31 -3.82 8.11
CA THR A 86 4.51 -3.16 8.60
C THR A 86 4.11 -2.16 9.69
N PRO A 87 4.62 -2.28 10.93
CA PRO A 87 5.70 -3.18 11.37
C PRO A 87 5.28 -4.64 11.56
N ASP A 88 3.98 -4.93 11.70
CA ASP A 88 3.47 -6.28 11.89
C ASP A 88 2.27 -6.60 10.99
N ARG A 89 1.83 -7.87 11.02
CA ARG A 89 0.78 -8.41 10.14
C ARG A 89 -0.59 -7.75 10.25
N ASN A 90 -0.88 -7.03 11.33
CA ASN A 90 -2.17 -6.39 11.58
C ASN A 90 -2.13 -4.87 11.34
N GLN A 91 -0.97 -4.35 10.95
CA GLN A 91 -0.73 -2.93 10.77
C GLN A 91 -0.31 -2.61 9.33
N PHE A 92 -0.40 -1.34 8.99
CA PHE A 92 0.22 -0.77 7.81
C PHE A 92 0.87 0.56 8.16
N THR A 93 1.89 0.91 7.39
CA THR A 93 2.60 2.18 7.52
C THR A 93 2.33 3.05 6.29
N ILE A 94 2.17 4.34 6.49
CA ILE A 94 2.04 5.33 5.42
C ILE A 94 3.11 6.39 5.58
N ALA A 95 3.56 6.96 4.47
CA ALA A 95 4.51 8.06 4.45
C ALA A 95 4.38 8.87 3.16
N ARG A 96 4.92 10.09 3.16
CA ARG A 96 5.12 10.90 1.95
C ARG A 96 6.40 10.49 1.24
N VAL A 97 6.34 10.45 -0.09
CA VAL A 97 7.54 10.30 -0.92
C VAL A 97 8.34 11.60 -0.84
N LYS A 98 9.64 11.50 -0.57
CA LYS A 98 10.55 12.64 -0.50
C LYS A 98 11.42 12.74 -1.75
N ARG A 99 11.89 11.60 -2.25
CA ARG A 99 12.69 11.50 -3.47
C ARG A 99 12.36 10.21 -4.20
N GLY A 100 12.39 10.27 -5.53
CA GLY A 100 12.20 9.08 -6.35
C GLY A 100 13.36 8.09 -6.26
N TYR A 101 13.32 7.09 -7.13
CA TYR A 101 14.25 5.96 -7.12
C TYR A 101 15.73 6.34 -7.08
N GLN A 102 16.47 5.63 -6.22
CA GLN A 102 17.93 5.61 -6.20
C GLN A 102 18.45 4.20 -5.92
N PHE A 103 19.73 4.00 -6.20
CA PHE A 103 20.44 2.76 -5.94
C PHE A 103 21.56 2.97 -4.93
N ASP A 104 21.52 2.20 -3.85
CA ASP A 104 22.54 2.20 -2.78
C ASP A 104 23.75 1.38 -3.21
N ALA A 105 24.63 1.99 -4.02
CA ALA A 105 25.77 1.31 -4.63
C ALA A 105 26.80 0.82 -3.60
N ASP A 106 26.94 1.50 -2.47
CA ASP A 106 27.91 1.12 -1.43
C ASP A 106 27.37 0.00 -0.52
N GLY A 107 26.05 -0.04 -0.28
CA GLY A 107 25.40 -1.00 0.61
C GLY A 107 25.99 -1.01 2.03
N SER A 108 26.77 0.01 2.38
CA SER A 108 27.62 0.06 3.58
C SER A 108 26.80 0.19 4.86
N GLN A 109 25.60 0.76 4.75
CA GLN A 109 24.66 0.93 5.86
C GLN A 109 23.82 -0.31 6.15
N LEU A 110 23.84 -1.32 5.27
CA LEU A 110 23.07 -2.55 5.43
C LEU A 110 23.84 -3.60 6.26
N GLY A 111 23.13 -4.47 6.99
CA GLY A 111 23.73 -5.66 7.60
C GLY A 111 24.21 -6.68 6.55
N PRO A 112 25.13 -7.61 6.87
CA PRO A 112 25.78 -8.49 5.88
C PRO A 112 24.84 -9.18 4.90
N ASP A 113 23.71 -9.69 5.39
CA ASP A 113 22.69 -10.38 4.58
C ASP A 113 21.90 -9.40 3.70
N ALA A 114 21.66 -8.18 4.20
CA ALA A 114 20.94 -7.14 3.46
C ALA A 114 21.84 -6.44 2.42
N ARG A 115 23.16 -6.32 2.66
CA ARG A 115 24.14 -5.73 1.73
C ARG A 115 24.13 -6.44 0.37
N GLY A 116 23.74 -7.71 0.33
CA GLY A 116 23.70 -8.50 -0.91
C GLY A 116 22.50 -8.25 -1.80
N ASP A 117 21.43 -7.62 -1.29
CA ASP A 117 20.12 -7.65 -1.97
C ASP A 117 19.30 -6.35 -1.90
N TYR A 118 19.22 -5.65 -0.77
CA TYR A 118 18.21 -4.58 -0.58
C TYR A 118 18.71 -3.18 -0.96
N ARG A 119 19.35 -3.05 -2.12
CA ARG A 119 19.98 -1.77 -2.55
C ARG A 119 19.06 -0.87 -3.39
N HIS A 120 17.84 -1.29 -3.71
CA HIS A 120 16.87 -0.41 -4.37
C HIS A 120 16.14 0.43 -3.33
N VAL A 121 16.20 1.76 -3.45
CA VAL A 121 15.71 2.68 -2.42
C VAL A 121 14.77 3.73 -2.99
N ILE A 122 13.69 4.02 -2.26
CA ILE A 122 12.90 5.27 -2.38
C ILE A 122 13.06 6.04 -1.07
N ASP A 123 13.36 7.33 -1.15
CA ASP A 123 13.36 8.15 0.06
C ASP A 123 11.95 8.63 0.36
N ILE A 124 11.57 8.47 1.62
CA ILE A 124 10.33 8.98 2.20
C ILE A 124 10.66 10.02 3.26
N ASP A 125 9.69 10.85 3.59
CA ASP A 125 9.83 11.82 4.67
C ASP A 125 9.66 11.09 6.03
N PRO A 126 10.72 10.93 6.85
CA PRO A 126 10.62 10.23 8.13
C PRO A 126 9.60 10.87 9.08
N ASP A 127 9.44 12.20 9.04
CA ASP A 127 8.51 12.92 9.91
C ASP A 127 7.04 12.67 9.53
N SER A 128 6.80 12.19 8.31
CA SER A 128 5.49 11.81 7.80
C SER A 128 5.10 10.35 8.08
N VAL A 129 6.03 9.54 8.59
CA VAL A 129 5.80 8.11 8.83
C VAL A 129 4.73 7.93 9.91
N ARG A 130 3.64 7.26 9.55
CA ARG A 130 2.55 6.93 10.48
C ARG A 130 2.16 5.47 10.32
N THR A 131 1.94 4.80 11.43
CA THR A 131 1.53 3.40 11.46
C THR A 131 0.14 3.29 12.07
N PHE A 132 -0.70 2.46 11.46
CA PHE A 132 -2.08 2.24 11.87
C PHE A 132 -2.43 0.76 11.88
N HIS A 133 -3.25 0.35 12.85
CA HIS A 133 -3.95 -0.92 12.76
C HIS A 133 -4.98 -0.87 11.63
N TYR A 134 -5.18 -1.96 10.88
CA TYR A 134 -6.11 -1.97 9.72
C TYR A 134 -7.56 -1.58 10.05
N ARG A 135 -7.95 -1.66 11.33
CA ARG A 135 -9.30 -1.39 11.82
C ARG A 135 -9.35 -0.29 12.89
N ALA A 136 -8.33 0.58 12.96
CA ALA A 136 -8.28 1.64 13.97
C ALA A 136 -9.39 2.69 13.77
N ASN A 137 -9.76 3.00 12.52
CA ASN A 137 -10.81 3.96 12.17
C ASN A 137 -11.30 3.72 10.73
N ASP A 138 -12.34 4.45 10.32
CA ASP A 138 -12.96 4.35 8.99
C ASP A 138 -11.94 4.58 7.85
N ASP A 139 -11.03 5.55 8.02
CA ASP A 139 -10.02 5.84 7.00
C ASP A 139 -9.00 4.70 6.89
N SER A 140 -8.58 4.13 8.02
CA SER A 140 -7.69 2.97 8.08
C SER A 140 -8.35 1.75 7.43
N PHE A 141 -9.64 1.55 7.68
CA PHE A 141 -10.40 0.47 7.06
C PHE A 141 -10.52 0.67 5.55
N LEU A 142 -10.82 1.89 5.09
CA LEU A 142 -10.93 2.22 3.66
C LEU A 142 -9.59 2.00 2.93
N VAL A 143 -8.49 2.48 3.50
CA VAL A 143 -7.14 2.26 2.96
C VAL A 143 -6.77 0.78 3.00
N SER A 144 -7.15 0.04 4.05
CA SER A 144 -6.91 -1.41 4.13
C SER A 144 -7.61 -2.21 3.01
N GLY A 145 -8.74 -1.69 2.53
CA GLY A 145 -9.47 -2.26 1.39
C GLY A 145 -8.64 -2.38 0.11
N LEU A 146 -7.60 -1.54 -0.03
CA LEU A 146 -6.63 -1.62 -1.14
C LEU A 146 -5.92 -2.97 -1.21
N PHE A 147 -5.69 -3.59 -0.07
CA PHE A 147 -4.80 -4.74 0.01
C PHE A 147 -5.50 -6.03 -0.45
N SER A 148 -6.83 -6.10 -0.44
CA SER A 148 -7.50 -7.41 -0.39
C SER A 148 -7.40 -8.33 -1.63
N ARG A 149 -7.29 -7.88 -2.90
CA ARG A 149 -7.25 -8.85 -4.05
C ARG A 149 -6.45 -8.48 -5.31
N HIS A 150 -6.10 -7.22 -5.57
CA HIS A 150 -5.42 -6.84 -6.83
C HIS A 150 -4.03 -6.25 -6.61
N CYS A 151 -3.79 -5.65 -5.44
CA CYS A 151 -2.54 -4.97 -5.10
C CYS A 151 -1.47 -5.89 -4.49
N HIS A 152 -1.78 -7.18 -4.25
CA HIS A 152 -0.81 -8.18 -3.82
C HIS A 152 -0.04 -8.87 -4.96
N ARG A 153 -0.26 -8.48 -6.23
CA ARG A 153 0.38 -9.13 -7.38
C ARG A 153 1.83 -8.73 -7.62
N ALA A 154 2.24 -7.57 -7.12
CA ALA A 154 3.59 -7.03 -7.29
C ALA A 154 4.09 -6.47 -5.95
N ALA A 155 5.42 -6.36 -5.80
CA ALA A 155 6.01 -5.73 -4.64
C ALA A 155 5.78 -4.21 -4.64
N VAL A 156 5.68 -3.60 -5.83
CA VAL A 156 5.34 -2.19 -5.99
C VAL A 156 4.18 -2.08 -6.99
N SER A 157 3.10 -1.40 -6.59
CA SER A 157 1.91 -1.20 -7.42
C SER A 157 1.24 0.14 -7.14
N PHE A 158 0.37 0.57 -8.06
CA PHE A 158 -0.28 1.87 -7.98
C PHE A 158 -1.80 1.74 -7.92
N ASN A 159 -2.42 2.59 -7.12
CA ASN A 159 -3.86 2.76 -7.07
C ASN A 159 -4.22 4.21 -7.42
N HIS A 160 -5.11 4.37 -8.40
CA HIS A 160 -5.56 5.68 -8.90
C HIS A 160 -6.98 6.04 -8.45
N ASP A 161 -7.58 5.30 -7.52
CA ASP A 161 -8.94 5.56 -7.03
C ASP A 161 -8.97 6.87 -6.23
N SER A 162 -9.70 7.85 -6.75
CA SER A 162 -9.83 9.17 -6.15
C SER A 162 -10.55 9.14 -4.80
N ARG A 163 -11.42 8.14 -4.55
CA ARG A 163 -12.20 8.03 -3.30
C ARG A 163 -11.32 7.86 -2.07
N GLN A 164 -10.10 7.37 -2.24
CA GLN A 164 -9.16 7.14 -1.15
C GLN A 164 -8.17 8.27 -0.95
N ARG A 165 -8.23 9.31 -1.80
CA ARG A 165 -7.34 10.48 -1.70
C ARG A 165 -7.59 11.28 -0.44
N GLU A 166 -8.83 11.45 -0.01
CA GLU A 166 -9.13 12.23 1.18
C GLU A 166 -8.79 11.46 2.45
N ALA A 167 -9.07 10.15 2.48
CA ALA A 167 -8.76 9.28 3.60
C ALA A 167 -7.26 9.24 3.92
N ARG A 168 -6.39 9.12 2.91
CA ARG A 168 -4.93 9.10 3.12
C ARG A 168 -4.37 10.42 3.68
N GLU A 169 -4.87 11.55 3.19
CA GLU A 169 -4.43 12.87 3.67
C GLU A 169 -4.89 13.08 5.12
N ARG A 170 -6.12 12.65 5.45
CA ARG A 170 -6.60 12.66 6.83
C ARG A 170 -5.72 11.79 7.72
N LEU A 171 -5.38 10.57 7.32
CA LEU A 171 -4.48 9.70 8.09
C LEU A 171 -3.10 10.33 8.31
N LEU A 172 -2.47 10.94 7.30
CA LEU A 172 -1.17 11.61 7.46
C LEU A 172 -1.24 12.81 8.42
N ASN A 173 -2.38 13.50 8.47
CA ASN A 173 -2.59 14.66 9.33
C ASN A 173 -3.08 14.30 10.74
N LEU A 174 -3.35 13.02 11.03
CA LEU A 174 -3.64 12.59 12.40
C LEU A 174 -2.39 12.78 13.27
N GLN A 175 -2.56 13.49 14.39
CA GLN A 175 -1.51 13.62 15.40
C GLN A 175 -1.35 12.27 16.12
N GLY A 176 -0.15 11.70 16.01
CA GLY A 176 0.23 10.43 16.64
C GLY A 176 0.14 9.22 15.71
N SER A 177 1.09 8.29 15.83
CA SER A 177 0.89 6.91 15.41
C SER A 177 -0.19 6.32 16.31
N ILE A 178 -1.39 6.06 15.78
CA ILE A 178 -2.44 5.38 16.56
C ILE A 178 -1.99 3.92 16.69
N LEU A 179 -1.14 3.67 17.69
CA LEU A 179 -0.79 2.35 18.23
C LEU A 179 -1.93 1.81 19.12
N GLU A 180 -3.10 2.43 19.08
CA GLU A 180 -4.23 1.99 19.88
C GLU A 180 -4.60 0.57 19.44
N GLN A 181 -4.42 -0.34 20.40
CA GLN A 181 -4.90 -1.71 20.39
C GLN A 181 -6.24 -1.71 19.66
N GLY A 182 -6.31 -2.43 18.55
CA GLY A 182 -7.53 -2.50 17.75
C GLY A 182 -8.69 -2.76 18.70
N GLN A 183 -9.57 -1.76 18.85
CA GLN A 183 -10.81 -1.97 19.56
C GLN A 183 -11.46 -3.16 18.88
N ASP A 184 -11.86 -4.13 19.70
CA ASP A 184 -12.48 -5.36 19.26
C ASP A 184 -13.50 -5.01 18.18
N ALA A 185 -13.41 -5.63 17.01
CA ALA A 185 -14.21 -5.20 15.86
C ALA A 185 -15.70 -5.17 16.24
N ASP A 186 -16.12 -6.05 17.15
CA ASP A 186 -17.47 -6.10 17.71
C ASP A 186 -17.83 -4.87 18.57
N GLN A 187 -16.87 -4.22 19.24
CA GLN A 187 -17.08 -2.95 19.95
C GLN A 187 -17.12 -1.76 18.99
N LEU A 188 -16.27 -1.72 17.97
CA LEU A 188 -16.25 -0.62 16.99
C LEU A 188 -17.48 -0.68 16.07
N PHE A 189 -17.89 -1.89 15.64
CA PHE A 189 -19.20 -2.13 15.02
C PHE A 189 -20.36 -1.87 16.01
N GLY A 190 -20.22 -2.24 17.29
CA GLY A 190 -21.25 -1.98 18.31
C GLY A 190 -21.54 -0.49 18.56
N THR A 191 -20.53 0.36 18.35
CA THR A 191 -20.59 1.80 18.66
C THR A 191 -20.80 2.67 17.40
N ILE A 192 -20.19 2.31 16.26
CA ILE A 192 -20.25 3.07 14.99
C ILE A 192 -21.35 2.56 14.03
N ILE A 193 -21.94 1.38 14.27
CA ILE A 193 -23.30 1.08 13.78
C ILE A 193 -24.27 1.99 14.55
N SER A 194 -24.25 3.22 14.07
CA SER A 194 -24.73 4.44 14.67
C SER A 194 -26.23 4.41 14.91
N ALA A 195 -26.70 5.30 15.77
CA ALA A 195 -28.12 5.65 15.84
C ALA A 195 -28.72 5.86 14.44
N SER A 196 -27.94 6.43 13.51
CA SER A 196 -28.30 6.62 12.10
C SER A 196 -28.48 5.32 11.32
N PHE A 197 -27.61 4.30 11.51
CA PHE A 197 -27.82 2.98 10.91
C PHE A 197 -29.00 2.26 11.56
N ARG A 198 -29.16 2.34 12.89
CA ARG A 198 -30.32 1.75 13.58
C ARG A 198 -31.62 2.42 13.15
N GLU A 199 -31.62 3.73 12.94
CA GLU A 199 -32.74 4.50 12.42
C GLU A 199 -33.00 4.18 10.95
N ALA A 200 -31.96 4.06 10.11
CA ALA A 200 -32.11 3.65 8.72
C ALA A 200 -32.63 2.20 8.61
N ALA A 201 -32.12 1.28 9.43
CA ALA A 201 -32.56 -0.11 9.49
C ALA A 201 -33.98 -0.23 10.04
N ARG A 202 -34.34 0.58 11.04
CA ARG A 202 -35.70 0.67 11.57
C ARG A 202 -36.67 1.26 10.54
N ASN A 203 -36.32 2.36 9.88
CA ASN A 203 -37.10 2.95 8.80
C ASN A 203 -37.27 1.96 7.65
N LEU A 204 -36.21 1.23 7.29
CA LEU A 204 -36.29 0.18 6.28
C LEU A 204 -37.20 -0.96 6.75
N SER A 205 -37.09 -1.40 8.00
CA SER A 205 -37.96 -2.44 8.57
C SER A 205 -39.43 -2.01 8.64
N GLU A 206 -39.72 -0.75 8.97
CA GLU A 206 -41.08 -0.19 8.97
C GLU A 206 -41.63 -0.08 7.54
N GLN A 207 -40.81 0.36 6.59
CA GLN A 207 -41.20 0.45 5.17
C GLN A 207 -41.37 -0.93 4.52
N THR A 208 -40.62 -1.94 4.98
CA THR A 208 -40.60 -3.30 4.42
C THR A 208 -41.46 -4.29 5.18
N GLY A 209 -42.03 -3.91 6.33
CA GLY A 209 -42.84 -4.79 7.18
C GLY A 209 -44.12 -5.33 6.53
N GLY A 210 -44.54 -4.76 5.39
CA GLY A 210 -45.64 -5.24 4.55
C GLY A 210 -45.22 -5.77 3.18
N TRP A 211 -43.92 -6.01 2.97
CA TRP A 211 -43.43 -6.50 1.69
C TRP A 211 -43.62 -8.01 1.61
N ASN A 212 -44.19 -8.46 0.49
CA ASN A 212 -44.10 -9.86 0.10
C ASN A 212 -42.80 -10.08 -0.70
N GLY A 213 -42.42 -11.34 -0.91
CA GLY A 213 -41.18 -11.69 -1.60
C GLY A 213 -41.02 -11.02 -2.98
N GLN A 214 -42.14 -10.81 -3.68
CA GLN A 214 -42.16 -10.13 -4.98
C GLN A 214 -41.76 -8.65 -4.89
N LYS A 215 -42.33 -7.90 -3.93
CA LYS A 215 -41.96 -6.49 -3.71
C LYS A 215 -40.51 -6.31 -3.31
N PHE A 216 -39.96 -7.26 -2.54
CA PHE A 216 -38.55 -7.26 -2.18
C PHE A 216 -37.66 -7.48 -3.40
N GLU A 217 -37.96 -8.49 -4.23
CA GLU A 217 -37.20 -8.73 -5.46
C GLU A 217 -37.25 -7.54 -6.42
N ASP A 218 -38.41 -6.91 -6.59
CA ASP A 218 -38.58 -5.77 -7.49
C ASP A 218 -37.78 -4.55 -7.01
N PHE A 219 -37.72 -4.31 -5.70
CA PHE A 219 -36.88 -3.27 -5.12
C PHE A 219 -35.39 -3.54 -5.29
N VAL A 220 -34.94 -4.78 -5.04
CA VAL A 220 -33.54 -5.18 -5.25
C VAL A 220 -33.16 -5.00 -6.72
N ARG A 221 -34.01 -5.44 -7.66
CA ARG A 221 -33.81 -5.24 -9.11
C ARG A 221 -33.75 -3.76 -9.47
N TRP A 222 -34.62 -2.93 -8.88
CA TRP A 222 -34.58 -1.47 -9.09
C TRP A 222 -33.29 -0.86 -8.56
N ALA A 223 -32.85 -1.20 -7.34
CA ALA A 223 -31.64 -0.65 -6.72
C ALA A 223 -30.37 -1.00 -7.50
N PHE A 224 -30.28 -2.21 -8.05
CA PHE A 224 -29.17 -2.62 -8.92
C PHE A 224 -29.22 -1.96 -10.30
N ARG A 225 -30.42 -1.69 -10.85
CA ARG A 225 -30.58 -0.97 -12.13
C ARG A 225 -30.32 0.53 -12.02
N SER A 226 -30.70 1.15 -10.90
CA SER A 226 -30.53 2.59 -10.64
C SER A 226 -29.10 2.95 -10.21
N ARG A 227 -28.26 1.96 -9.85
CA ARG A 227 -26.81 2.11 -9.64
C ARG A 227 -25.95 1.84 -10.88
N ASN A 228 -26.55 1.75 -12.08
CA ASN A 228 -25.80 1.98 -13.33
C ASN A 228 -25.43 3.47 -13.44
N ILE A 229 -24.46 3.86 -12.61
CA ILE A 229 -23.69 5.09 -12.76
C ILE A 229 -22.83 4.86 -14.01
N LYS A 230 -23.12 5.61 -15.07
CA LYS A 230 -22.24 5.78 -16.23
C LYS A 230 -20.89 6.33 -15.80
#